data_AF-A0A9E4E8Z2-F1
#
_entry.id   AF-A0A9E4E8Z2-F1
#
_cell.length_a   1.000
_cell.length_b   1.000
_cell.length_c   1.000
_cell.angle_alpha   90.00
_cell.angle_beta   90.00
_cell.angle_gamma   90.00
#
_symmetry.space_group_name_H-M   'P 1'
#
loop_
_entity.id
_entity.type
_entity.pdbx_description
1 polymer ?
#
loop_
_entity_poly.entity_id
_entity_poly.type
_entity_poly.pdbx_seq_one_letter_code
_entity_poly.pdbx_strand_id
1 'polypeptide(L)'
;MSFAEFFLEEGIDVELELSLEDVISFLDRSVPSFDFGGHSYRLEPVNGVIGANWNLAVKPLAPVGPNGTDPAVAFIQVGEGESEGTGLKVLSREMWEESDPPSTATEEELKLFSHFAFQLLNALSAEGLIHLPAPLPIE
;
A
#
# COMPACT_ATOMS: atom_id res chain seq x y z
N MET A 1 -2.35 12.15 16.97
CA MET A 1 -2.66 11.27 15.84
C MET A 1 -2.46 12.05 14.56
N SER A 2 -1.43 11.71 13.80
CA SER A 2 -1.19 12.19 12.45
C SER A 2 -2.10 11.44 11.45
N PHE A 3 -2.29 11.97 10.25
CA PHE A 3 -3.03 11.27 9.19
C PHE A 3 -2.40 9.92 8.82
N ALA A 4 -1.08 9.80 8.93
CA ALA A 4 -0.37 8.55 8.70
C ALA A 4 -0.72 7.48 9.74
N GLU A 5 -0.77 7.85 11.02
CA GLU A 5 -1.17 6.94 12.10
C GLU A 5 -2.61 6.47 11.91
N PHE A 6 -3.50 7.39 11.54
CA PHE A 6 -4.89 7.06 11.22
C PHE A 6 -5.01 6.05 10.08
N PHE A 7 -4.30 6.25 8.96
CA PHE A 7 -4.33 5.28 7.84
C PHE A 7 -3.71 3.93 8.20
N LEU A 8 -2.72 3.90 9.09
CA LEU A 8 -2.09 2.66 9.53
C LEU A 8 -3.02 1.86 10.46
N GLU A 9 -3.81 2.55 11.29
CA GLU A 9 -4.76 1.94 12.23
C GLU A 9 -6.08 1.53 11.58
N GLU A 10 -6.65 2.36 10.71
CA GLU A 10 -7.94 2.09 10.06
C GLU A 10 -7.80 1.36 8.72
N GLY A 11 -6.61 1.43 8.11
CA GLY A 11 -6.41 1.02 6.73
C GLY A 11 -6.95 2.05 5.73
N ILE A 12 -6.87 1.71 4.45
CA ILE A 12 -7.42 2.47 3.34
C ILE A 12 -8.28 1.51 2.54
N ASP A 13 -9.52 1.89 2.23
CA ASP A 13 -10.41 1.12 1.37
C ASP A 13 -10.89 2.02 0.24
N VAL A 14 -10.56 1.62 -1.00
CA VAL A 14 -11.00 2.34 -2.20
C VAL A 14 -11.62 1.36 -3.18
N GLU A 15 -12.72 1.79 -3.77
CA GLU A 15 -13.39 1.05 -4.83
C GLU A 15 -13.05 1.69 -6.17
N LEU A 16 -12.57 0.86 -7.10
CA LEU A 16 -12.08 1.29 -8.41
C LEU A 16 -12.99 0.73 -9.50
N GLU A 17 -13.44 1.57 -10.42
CA GLU A 17 -14.19 1.18 -11.64
C GLU A 17 -13.25 0.55 -12.70
N LEU A 18 -12.40 -0.38 -12.26
CA LEU A 18 -11.40 -1.09 -13.06
C LEU A 18 -11.56 -2.59 -12.87
N SER A 19 -11.10 -3.35 -13.86
CA SER A 19 -10.96 -4.80 -13.70
C SER A 19 -9.82 -5.13 -12.74
N LEU A 20 -9.84 -6.32 -12.14
CA LEU A 20 -8.77 -6.80 -11.26
C LEU A 20 -7.40 -6.77 -11.97
N GLU A 21 -7.36 -7.12 -13.26
CA GLU A 21 -6.15 -7.10 -14.08
C GLU A 21 -5.60 -5.68 -14.26
N ASP A 22 -6.47 -4.69 -14.46
CA ASP A 22 -6.08 -3.29 -14.61
C ASP A 22 -5.53 -2.73 -13.29
N VAL A 23 -6.14 -3.08 -12.15
CA VAL A 23 -5.64 -2.67 -10.83
C VAL A 23 -4.29 -3.28 -10.52
N ILE A 24 -4.09 -4.58 -10.80
CA ILE A 24 -2.79 -5.23 -10.63
C ILE A 24 -1.75 -4.58 -11.55
N SER A 25 -2.10 -4.32 -12.82
CA SER A 25 -1.22 -3.66 -13.78
C SER A 25 -0.86 -2.24 -13.37
N PHE A 26 -1.81 -1.50 -12.77
CA PHE A 26 -1.56 -0.18 -12.19
C PHE A 26 -0.57 -0.26 -11.04
N LEU A 27 -0.74 -1.21 -10.12
CA LEU A 27 0.14 -1.40 -8.97
C LEU A 27 1.56 -1.79 -9.39
N ASP A 28 1.70 -2.74 -10.31
CA ASP A 28 3.00 -3.18 -10.85
C ASP A 28 3.75 -2.06 -11.57
N ARG A 29 3.02 -1.13 -12.22
CA ARG A 29 3.61 0.04 -12.88
C ARG A 29 3.98 1.14 -11.90
N SER A 30 3.08 1.46 -10.97
CA SER A 30 3.17 2.68 -10.16
C SER A 30 4.07 2.51 -8.94
N VAL A 31 3.94 1.39 -8.21
CA VAL A 31 4.67 1.18 -6.96
C VAL A 31 6.20 1.23 -7.12
N PRO A 32 6.81 0.66 -8.18
CA PRO A 32 8.26 0.79 -8.39
C PRO A 32 8.73 2.21 -8.67
N SER A 33 7.84 3.12 -9.07
CA SER A 33 8.17 4.53 -9.31
C SER A 33 8.12 5.39 -8.05
N PHE A 34 7.52 4.88 -6.96
CA PHE A 34 7.45 5.59 -5.69
C PHE A 34 8.83 5.64 -5.05
N ASP A 35 9.20 6.82 -4.55
CA ASP A 35 10.49 7.06 -3.87
C ASP A 35 10.27 7.85 -2.58
N PHE A 36 11.01 7.48 -1.54
CA PHE A 36 11.15 8.29 -0.35
C PHE A 36 12.59 8.25 0.17
N GLY A 37 13.30 9.36 0.05
CA GLY A 37 14.67 9.48 0.56
C GLY A 37 15.63 8.44 -0.03
N GLY A 38 15.43 8.05 -1.30
CA GLY A 38 16.22 7.01 -1.98
C GLY A 38 15.77 5.57 -1.69
N HIS A 39 14.63 5.38 -1.00
CA HIS A 39 13.97 4.08 -0.85
C HIS A 39 12.90 3.96 -1.92
N SER A 40 13.05 2.96 -2.80
CA SER A 40 11.99 2.55 -3.71
C SER A 40 11.12 1.47 -3.06
N TYR A 41 9.96 1.18 -3.64
CA TYR A 41 9.08 0.13 -3.13
C TYR A 41 8.96 -1.04 -4.11
N ARG A 42 8.73 -2.24 -3.58
CA ARG A 42 8.35 -3.40 -4.38
C ARG A 42 7.14 -4.12 -3.79
N LEU A 43 6.40 -4.77 -4.68
CA LEU A 43 5.30 -5.66 -4.33
C LEU A 43 5.82 -7.10 -4.29
N GLU A 44 5.47 -7.82 -3.22
CA GLU A 44 5.69 -9.25 -3.11
C GLU A 44 4.36 -9.95 -2.87
N PRO A 45 4.01 -10.99 -3.65
CA PRO A 45 2.82 -11.79 -3.36
C PRO A 45 3.02 -12.51 -2.04
N VAL A 46 2.08 -12.34 -1.11
CA VAL A 46 2.07 -13.04 0.18
C VAL A 46 1.28 -14.32 0.02
N ASN A 47 -0.01 -14.17 -0.28
CA ASN A 47 -0.97 -15.24 -0.50
C ASN A 47 -2.04 -14.71 -1.46
N GLY A 48 -2.54 -15.57 -2.34
CA GLY A 48 -3.63 -15.22 -3.25
C GLY A 48 -4.31 -16.48 -3.74
N VAL A 49 -5.65 -16.49 -3.67
CA VAL A 49 -6.45 -17.54 -4.30
C VAL A 49 -6.98 -16.97 -5.60
N ILE A 50 -6.71 -17.66 -6.71
CA ILE A 50 -7.27 -17.32 -8.02
C ILE A 50 -8.81 -17.28 -7.87
N GLY A 51 -9.41 -16.10 -8.05
CA GLY A 51 -10.87 -15.89 -7.97
C GLY A 51 -11.41 -15.40 -6.62
N ALA A 52 -10.58 -14.90 -5.70
CA ALA A 52 -11.04 -14.25 -4.47
C ALA A 52 -10.28 -12.94 -4.22
N ASN A 53 -9.23 -12.99 -3.39
CA ASN A 53 -8.44 -11.84 -2.98
C ASN A 53 -6.95 -12.13 -3.19
N TRP A 54 -6.23 -11.10 -3.63
CA TRP A 54 -4.78 -11.10 -3.82
C TRP A 54 -4.15 -10.21 -2.75
N ASN A 55 -3.35 -10.82 -1.87
CA ASN A 55 -2.63 -10.09 -0.83
C ASN A 55 -1.18 -9.89 -1.25
N LEU A 56 -0.77 -8.63 -1.29
CA LEU A 56 0.56 -8.16 -1.69
C LEU A 56 1.20 -7.47 -0.48
N ALA A 57 2.43 -7.84 -0.15
CA ALA A 57 3.26 -7.09 0.79
C ALA A 57 4.01 -5.99 0.03
N VAL A 58 4.06 -4.80 0.60
CA VAL A 58 4.87 -3.68 0.12
C VAL A 58 6.14 -3.65 0.95
N LYS A 59 7.29 -3.82 0.30
CA LYS A 59 8.59 -3.75 0.96
C LYS A 59 9.40 -2.56 0.45
N PRO A 60 10.03 -1.78 1.34
CA PRO A 60 11.01 -0.79 0.93
C PRO A 60 12.26 -1.51 0.41
N LEU A 61 12.94 -0.88 -0.54
CA LEU A 61 14.24 -1.29 -1.05
C LEU A 61 15.26 -0.25 -0.59
N ALA A 62 16.05 -0.59 0.43
CA ALA A 62 17.11 0.29 0.89
C ALA A 62 18.22 0.45 -0.18
N PRO A 63 18.81 1.65 -0.33
CA PRO A 63 19.77 1.93 -1.40
C PRO A 63 21.05 1.09 -1.33
N VAL A 64 21.58 0.74 -0.15
CA VAL A 64 22.62 -0.30 0.05
C VAL A 64 22.65 -0.70 1.55
N GLY A 65 22.12 -1.87 1.91
CA GLY A 65 22.23 -2.47 3.25
C GLY A 65 22.72 -3.93 3.16
N PRO A 66 23.76 -4.34 3.91
CA PRO A 66 24.23 -5.72 3.90
C PRO A 66 23.38 -6.54 4.89
N ASN A 67 22.59 -7.46 4.35
CA ASN A 67 21.74 -8.42 5.06
C ASN A 67 20.37 -7.90 5.51
N GLY A 68 19.33 -8.56 5.00
CA GLY A 68 17.98 -8.54 5.56
C GLY A 68 16.94 -8.23 4.51
N THR A 69 15.95 -9.11 4.38
CA THR A 69 14.65 -8.74 3.83
C THR A 69 14.08 -7.65 4.72
N ASP A 70 14.02 -6.41 4.24
CA ASP A 70 13.35 -5.34 4.97
C ASP A 70 11.89 -5.75 5.27
N PRO A 71 11.38 -5.47 6.47
CA PRO A 71 10.01 -5.82 6.84
C PRO A 71 9.01 -5.12 5.92
N ALA A 72 7.84 -5.73 5.74
CA ALA A 72 6.77 -5.11 4.96
C ALA A 72 6.30 -3.83 5.68
N VAL A 73 6.12 -2.76 4.91
CA VAL A 73 5.63 -1.46 5.42
C VAL A 73 4.15 -1.25 5.15
N ALA A 74 3.55 -2.07 4.28
CA ALA A 74 2.11 -2.13 4.06
C ALA A 74 1.71 -3.49 3.50
N PHE A 75 0.44 -3.85 3.65
CA PHE A 75 -0.17 -4.97 2.94
C PHE A 75 -1.35 -4.45 2.13
N ILE A 76 -1.40 -4.81 0.85
CA ILE A 76 -2.48 -4.46 -0.06
C ILE A 76 -3.29 -5.72 -0.34
N GLN A 77 -4.60 -5.63 -0.19
CA GLN A 77 -5.53 -6.63 -0.68
C GLN A 77 -6.26 -6.08 -1.89
N VAL A 78 -6.26 -6.84 -2.98
CA VAL A 78 -7.02 -6.52 -4.20
C VAL A 78 -7.99 -7.66 -4.47
N GLY A 79 -9.25 -7.34 -4.71
CA GLY A 79 -10.30 -8.35 -4.92
C GLY A 79 -11.59 -7.77 -5.47
N GLU A 80 -12.65 -8.57 -5.48
CA GLU A 80 -13.98 -8.09 -5.85
C GLU A 80 -14.40 -6.93 -4.92
N GLY A 81 -14.83 -5.82 -5.52
CA GLY A 81 -15.40 -4.68 -4.79
C GLY A 81 -16.76 -5.02 -4.19
N GLU A 82 -17.32 -4.09 -3.41
CA GLU A 82 -18.68 -4.24 -2.90
C GLU A 82 -19.75 -4.01 -3.99
N SER A 83 -19.37 -3.36 -5.11
CA SER A 83 -20.19 -3.07 -6.29
C SER A 83 -19.55 -3.59 -7.60
N GLU A 84 -19.92 -3.03 -8.77
CA GLU A 84 -19.38 -3.42 -10.09
C GLU A 84 -17.95 -2.88 -10.32
N GLY A 85 -17.00 -3.26 -9.45
CA GLY A 85 -15.62 -2.80 -9.52
C GLY A 85 -14.63 -3.70 -8.77
N THR A 86 -13.38 -3.24 -8.68
CA THR A 86 -12.32 -3.89 -7.92
C THR A 86 -12.04 -3.11 -6.65
N GLY A 87 -12.11 -3.79 -5.50
CA GLY A 87 -11.70 -3.23 -4.23
C GLY A 87 -10.18 -3.27 -4.09
N LEU A 88 -9.58 -2.14 -3.73
CA LEU A 88 -8.18 -2.03 -3.35
C LEU A 88 -8.13 -1.57 -1.89
N LYS A 89 -7.56 -2.41 -1.03
CA LYS A 89 -7.49 -2.16 0.40
C LYS A 89 -6.05 -2.15 0.86
N VAL A 90 -5.59 -1.09 1.51
CA VAL A 90 -4.38 -1.12 2.33
C VAL A 90 -4.80 -1.56 3.72
N LEU A 91 -4.34 -2.74 4.14
CA LEU A 91 -4.77 -3.34 5.40
C LEU A 91 -4.24 -2.55 6.60
N SER A 92 -5.09 -2.37 7.60
CA SER A 92 -4.66 -1.87 8.90
C SER A 92 -3.62 -2.79 9.54
N ARG A 93 -2.78 -2.22 10.39
CA ARG A 93 -1.68 -2.95 11.06
C ARG A 93 -2.17 -4.14 11.89
N GLU A 94 -3.37 -4.08 12.46
CA GLU A 94 -3.97 -5.18 13.22
C GLU A 94 -4.24 -6.43 12.36
N MET A 95 -4.43 -6.25 11.05
CA MET A 95 -4.69 -7.33 10.09
C MET A 95 -3.42 -7.93 9.49
N TRP A 96 -2.23 -7.46 9.88
CA TRP A 96 -0.98 -8.01 9.38
C TRP A 96 -0.73 -9.36 10.07
N GLU A 97 -0.68 -10.46 9.30
CA GLU A 97 -0.52 -11.83 9.82
C GLU A 97 0.89 -12.12 10.40
N GLU A 98 1.67 -11.10 10.75
CA GLU A 98 2.97 -11.30 11.37
C GLU A 98 2.80 -11.77 12.83
N SER A 99 3.59 -12.76 13.23
CA SER A 99 3.57 -13.29 14.59
C SER A 99 4.06 -12.22 15.55
N ASP A 100 3.13 -11.49 16.18
CA ASP A 100 3.36 -10.48 17.23
C ASP A 100 3.98 -9.16 16.70
N PRO A 101 3.23 -8.33 15.94
CA PRO A 101 3.72 -7.02 15.56
C PRO A 101 3.92 -6.19 16.85
N PRO A 102 5.03 -5.45 16.99
CA PRO A 102 5.19 -4.54 18.12
C PRO A 102 3.98 -3.60 18.18
N SER A 103 3.44 -3.38 19.38
CA SER A 103 2.18 -2.64 19.60
C SER A 103 2.16 -1.21 19.02
N THR A 104 3.31 -0.68 18.59
CA THR A 104 3.46 0.61 17.93
C THR A 104 4.45 0.50 16.77
N ALA A 105 4.10 1.10 15.63
CA ALA A 105 5.03 1.31 14.52
C ALA A 105 6.25 2.12 14.97
N THR A 106 7.43 1.81 14.43
CA THR A 106 8.57 2.72 14.59
C THR A 106 8.33 4.02 13.81
N GLU A 107 9.01 5.11 14.18
CA GLU A 107 8.89 6.38 13.45
C GLU A 107 9.31 6.23 11.98
N GLU A 108 10.28 5.36 11.71
CA GLU A 108 10.76 5.06 10.35
C GLU A 108 9.74 4.25 9.54
N GLU A 109 9.14 3.21 10.13
CA GLU A 109 8.03 2.45 9.52
C GLU A 109 6.85 3.36 9.19
N LEU A 110 6.48 4.23 10.12
CA LEU A 110 5.37 5.17 9.93
C LEU A 110 5.66 6.16 8.80
N LYS A 111 6.90 6.65 8.68
CA LYS A 111 7.31 7.51 7.56
C LYS A 111 7.22 6.77 6.23
N LEU A 112 7.81 5.58 6.14
CA LEU A 112 7.80 4.75 4.93
C LEU A 112 6.38 4.38 4.50
N PHE A 113 5.51 4.00 5.45
CA PHE A 113 4.09 3.72 5.21
C PHE A 113 3.36 4.97 4.73
N SER A 114 3.53 6.11 5.42
CA SER A 114 2.83 7.34 5.09
C SER A 114 3.13 7.80 3.67
N HIS A 115 4.41 7.73 3.28
CA HIS A 115 4.86 8.08 1.94
C HIS A 115 4.28 7.16 0.89
N PHE A 116 4.33 5.86 1.13
CA PHE A 116 3.71 4.88 0.26
C PHE A 116 2.20 5.15 0.08
N ALA A 117 1.46 5.30 1.19
CA ALA A 117 0.02 5.53 1.17
C ALA A 117 -0.35 6.82 0.43
N PHE A 118 0.38 7.90 0.67
CA PHE A 118 0.15 9.18 0.01
C PHE A 118 0.47 9.14 -1.48
N GLN A 119 1.58 8.51 -1.87
CA GLN A 119 1.93 8.31 -3.28
C GLN A 119 0.92 7.42 -4.00
N LEU A 120 0.43 6.35 -3.35
CA LEU A 120 -0.62 5.48 -3.89
C LEU A 120 -1.91 6.26 -4.17
N LEU A 121 -2.42 7.00 -3.17
CA LEU A 121 -3.64 7.79 -3.30
C LEU A 121 -3.48 8.91 -4.35
N ASN A 122 -2.33 9.58 -4.37
CA ASN A 122 -2.03 10.58 -5.39
C ASN A 122 -1.97 9.98 -6.80
N ALA A 123 -1.38 8.79 -6.97
CA ALA A 123 -1.31 8.10 -8.26
C ALA A 123 -2.70 7.68 -8.75
N LEU A 124 -3.54 7.12 -7.85
CA LEU A 124 -4.94 6.80 -8.17
C LEU A 124 -5.72 8.06 -8.57
N SER A 125 -5.53 9.18 -7.87
CA SER A 125 -6.22 10.42 -8.18
C SER A 125 -5.73 11.06 -9.49
N ALA A 126 -4.43 10.97 -9.79
CA ALA A 126 -3.85 11.45 -11.04
C ALA A 126 -4.37 10.68 -12.27
N GLU A 127 -4.70 9.39 -12.12
CA GLU A 127 -5.36 8.59 -13.15
C GLU A 127 -6.88 8.77 -13.19
N GLY A 128 -7.44 9.60 -12.31
CA GLY A 128 -8.88 9.87 -12.23
C GLY A 128 -9.69 8.73 -11.61
N LEU A 129 -9.04 7.79 -10.93
CA LEU A 129 -9.68 6.61 -10.32
C LEU A 129 -10.31 6.92 -8.96
N ILE A 130 -9.80 7.95 -8.27
CA ILE A 130 -10.39 8.48 -7.05
C ILE A 130 -10.40 10.01 -7.06
N HIS A 131 -11.30 10.60 -6.27
CA HIS A 131 -11.38 12.04 -6.09
C HIS A 131 -10.77 12.47 -4.75
N LEU A 132 -9.58 13.05 -4.80
CA LEU A 132 -9.00 13.73 -3.64
C LEU A 132 -9.30 15.24 -3.71
N PRO A 133 -9.58 15.89 -2.56
CA PRO A 133 -9.82 17.34 -2.53
C PRO A 133 -8.55 18.15 -2.87
N ALA A 134 -7.37 17.60 -2.58
CA ALA A 134 -6.06 18.12 -2.94
C ALA A 134 -5.04 16.96 -2.92
N PRO A 135 -3.90 17.08 -3.62
CA PRO A 135 -2.80 16.13 -3.50
C PRO A 135 -2.31 16.02 -2.06
N LEU A 136 -2.04 14.80 -1.61
CA LEU A 136 -1.47 14.53 -0.29
C LEU A 136 0.03 14.87 -0.28
N PRO A 137 0.56 15.34 0.86
CA PRO A 137 1.96 15.75 0.97
C PRO A 137 2.89 14.54 0.81
N ILE A 138 3.94 14.66 0.02
CA ILE A 138 4.95 13.61 -0.22
C ILE A 138 6.36 14.12 0.12
N GLU A 139 6.49 14.92 1.19
CA GLU A 139 7.76 15.50 1.65
C GLU A 139 8.54 14.58 2.59
#